data_AF-A0A9W6ZHJ8-F1
#
_entry.id   AF-A0A9W6ZHJ8-F1
#
_cell.length_a   1.000
_cell.length_b   1.000
_cell.length_c   1.000
_cell.angle_alpha   90.00
_cell.angle_beta   90.00
_cell.angle_gamma   90.00
#
_symmetry.space_group_name_H-M   'P 1'
#
loop_
_entity.id
_entity.type
_entity.pdbx_description
1 polymer ?
#
loop_
_entity_poly.entity_id
_entity_poly.type
_entity_poly.pdbx_seq_one_letter_code
_entity_poly.pdbx_strand_id
1 'polypeptide(L)'
;MLVPPPHSALIISALRSSRLSLQSSFSLAAVRAPSLSSFRWRVDVSISTESLGKAFKPTVLCEVGTDDGRTRTFEMPVEQFHNLRYSVAKVLRNMEEIERHPIMRLAFQADMEAFEKGDGTE
;
A
#
# COMPACT_ATOMS: atom_id res chain seq x y z
N MET A 1 5.23 17.59 24.64
CA MET A 1 5.83 18.87 24.17
C MET A 1 4.69 19.73 23.65
N LEU A 2 4.14 20.65 24.47
CA LEU A 2 3.07 21.56 24.03
C LEU A 2 3.71 22.78 23.38
N VAL A 3 3.36 23.06 22.14
CA VAL A 3 3.81 24.27 21.43
C VAL A 3 3.11 25.49 22.06
N PRO A 4 3.83 26.55 22.45
CA PRO A 4 3.23 27.75 23.03
C PRO A 4 2.22 28.41 22.05
N PRO A 5 1.04 28.87 22.53
CA PRO A 5 -0.02 29.42 21.70
C PRO A 5 0.39 30.49 20.67
N PRO A 6 1.27 31.48 20.97
CA PRO A 6 1.59 32.54 20.01
C PRO A 6 2.37 32.05 18.78
N HIS A 7 3.09 30.93 18.90
CA HIS A 7 3.90 30.38 17.81
C HIS A 7 3.16 29.27 17.06
N SER A 8 2.04 28.78 17.59
CA SER A 8 1.29 27.66 17.01
C SER A 8 0.83 27.95 15.57
N ALA A 9 0.32 29.15 15.30
CA ALA A 9 -0.15 29.53 13.97
C ALA A 9 1.00 29.60 12.94
N LEU A 10 2.14 30.16 13.33
CA LEU A 10 3.33 30.26 12.49
C LEU A 10 3.96 28.89 12.22
N ILE A 11 3.97 28.01 13.22
CA ILE A 11 4.46 26.64 13.07
C ILE A 11 3.51 25.85 12.17
N ILE A 12 2.19 25.96 12.35
CA ILE A 12 1.21 25.28 11.49
C ILE A 12 1.34 25.76 10.04
N SER A 13 1.50 27.06 9.80
CA SER A 13 1.66 27.58 8.44
C SER A 13 2.96 27.12 7.80
N ALA A 14 4.08 27.18 8.53
CA ALA A 14 5.38 26.70 8.06
C ALA A 14 5.40 25.18 7.79
N LEU A 15 4.75 24.39 8.65
CA LEU A 15 4.61 22.94 8.45
C LEU A 15 3.72 22.61 7.25
N ARG A 16 2.68 23.41 6.99
CA ARG A 16 1.83 23.24 5.80
C ARG A 16 2.57 23.59 4.51
N SER A 17 3.31 24.71 4.48
CA SER A 17 4.07 25.12 3.29
C SER A 17 5.20 24.15 2.96
N SER A 18 5.85 23.60 3.98
CA SER A 18 6.97 22.66 3.82
C SER A 18 6.55 21.19 3.91
N ARG A 19 5.24 20.90 3.83
CA ARG A 19 4.69 19.55 4.01
C ARG A 19 5.31 18.55 3.03
N LEU A 20 5.37 18.88 1.74
CA LEU A 20 5.82 17.96 0.69
C LEU A 20 7.31 17.63 0.84
N SER A 21 8.15 18.63 1.14
CA SER A 21 9.58 18.41 1.39
C SER A 21 9.80 17.55 2.63
N LEU A 22 9.05 17.80 3.71
CA LEU A 22 9.08 16.96 4.91
C LEU A 22 8.57 15.53 4.64
N GLN A 23 7.53 15.37 3.84
CA GLN A 23 6.99 14.06 3.50
C GLN A 23 7.96 13.26 2.62
N SER A 24 8.65 13.92 1.69
CA SER A 24 9.66 13.29 0.84
C SER A 24 10.87 12.81 1.63
N SER A 25 11.39 13.63 2.56
CA SER A 25 12.51 13.25 3.42
C SER A 25 12.11 12.15 4.40
N PHE A 26 10.85 12.15 4.87
CA PHE A 26 10.31 11.07 5.69
C PHE A 26 10.15 9.76 4.91
N SER A 27 9.83 9.79 3.61
CA SER A 27 9.77 8.56 2.78
C SER A 27 11.07 7.77 2.78
N LEU A 28 12.22 8.47 2.89
CA LEU A 28 13.56 7.89 2.95
C LEU A 28 13.99 7.48 4.37
N ALA A 29 13.57 8.23 5.39
CA ALA A 29 14.00 8.03 6.77
C ALA A 29 13.01 7.19 7.62
N ALA A 30 11.79 6.95 7.14
CA ALA A 30 10.76 6.26 7.89
C ALA A 30 10.97 4.74 7.88
N VAL A 31 10.81 4.13 9.06
CA VAL A 31 10.60 2.69 9.19
C VAL A 31 9.22 2.36 8.65
N ARG A 32 9.16 2.07 7.35
CA ARG A 32 7.93 1.66 6.66
C ARG A 32 7.84 0.14 6.59
N ALA A 33 6.63 -0.37 6.56
CA ALA A 33 6.43 -1.77 6.21
C ALA A 33 6.99 -2.00 4.79
N PRO A 34 7.69 -3.11 4.56
CA PRO A 34 8.22 -3.42 3.24
C PRO A 34 7.09 -3.48 2.21
N SER A 35 7.29 -2.85 1.05
CA SER A 35 6.28 -2.79 0.00
C SER A 35 6.27 -4.07 -0.84
N LEU A 36 5.11 -4.39 -1.41
CA LEU A 36 4.92 -5.55 -2.28
C LEU A 36 5.52 -5.24 -3.65
N SER A 37 6.62 -5.91 -4.02
CA SER A 37 7.27 -5.72 -5.33
C SER A 37 6.76 -6.72 -6.38
N SER A 38 6.42 -7.94 -5.97
CA SER A 38 5.87 -8.95 -6.89
C SER A 38 4.95 -9.94 -6.17
N PHE A 39 3.96 -10.45 -6.91
CA PHE A 39 3.04 -11.47 -6.43
C PHE A 39 2.80 -12.51 -7.54
N ARG A 40 3.23 -13.75 -7.30
CA ARG A 40 2.98 -14.91 -8.16
C ARG A 40 2.16 -15.95 -7.41
N TRP A 41 1.24 -16.60 -8.10
CA TRP A 41 0.44 -17.67 -7.50
C TRP A 41 0.17 -18.77 -8.53
N ARG A 42 0.02 -20.00 -8.05
CA ARG A 42 -0.40 -21.15 -8.84
C ARG A 42 -1.33 -22.05 -8.03
N VAL A 43 -2.23 -22.74 -8.70
CA VAL A 43 -3.14 -23.71 -8.09
C VAL A 43 -2.57 -25.10 -8.32
N ASP A 44 -2.32 -25.80 -7.24
CA ASP A 44 -1.82 -27.17 -7.23
C ASP A 44 -2.96 -28.12 -6.86
N VAL A 45 -3.02 -29.27 -7.53
CA VAL A 45 -3.98 -30.34 -7.23
C VAL A 45 -3.18 -31.57 -6.83
N SER A 46 -3.23 -31.92 -5.55
CA SER A 46 -2.60 -33.14 -5.04
C SER A 46 -3.42 -34.36 -5.46
N ILE A 47 -2.84 -35.23 -6.29
CA ILE A 47 -3.45 -36.48 -6.74
C ILE A 47 -2.97 -37.60 -5.82
N SER A 48 -3.86 -38.11 -4.96
CA SER A 48 -3.58 -39.28 -4.10
C SER A 48 -4.40 -40.49 -4.55
N THR A 49 -3.76 -41.64 -4.74
CA THR A 49 -4.40 -42.90 -5.17
C THR A 49 -4.97 -43.75 -4.03
N GLU A 50 -4.89 -43.28 -2.78
CA GLU A 50 -5.47 -43.96 -1.62
C GLU A 50 -7.00 -43.78 -1.55
N SER A 51 -7.70 -44.87 -1.23
CA SER A 51 -9.16 -44.99 -1.16
C SER A 51 -9.82 -44.14 -0.05
N LEU A 52 -9.05 -43.44 0.77
CA LEU A 52 -9.53 -42.64 1.90
C LEU A 52 -9.39 -41.12 1.66
N GLY A 53 -10.19 -40.60 0.74
CA GLY A 53 -10.83 -39.28 0.91
C GLY A 53 -10.03 -37.99 0.65
N LYS A 54 -8.79 -37.99 0.13
CA LYS A 54 -8.09 -36.73 -0.23
C LYS A 54 -7.39 -36.73 -1.59
N ALA A 55 -8.02 -37.31 -2.61
CA ALA A 55 -7.43 -37.43 -3.94
C ALA A 55 -7.43 -36.14 -4.79
N PHE A 56 -8.13 -35.07 -4.38
CA PHE A 56 -8.35 -33.87 -5.24
C PHE A 56 -8.56 -32.56 -4.45
N LYS A 57 -7.80 -32.30 -3.39
CA LYS A 57 -7.92 -31.01 -2.69
C LYS A 57 -7.03 -29.96 -3.40
N PRO A 58 -7.60 -28.94 -4.07
CA PRO A 58 -6.80 -27.87 -4.64
C PRO A 58 -6.23 -26.98 -3.54
N THR A 59 -4.97 -26.60 -3.68
CA THR A 59 -4.30 -25.65 -2.81
C THR A 59 -3.61 -24.60 -3.67
N VAL A 60 -3.37 -23.42 -3.11
CA VAL A 60 -2.75 -22.30 -3.83
C VAL A 60 -1.38 -22.05 -3.23
N LEU A 61 -0.34 -22.20 -4.04
CA LEU A 61 1.00 -21.77 -3.67
C LEU A 61 1.20 -20.32 -4.11
N CYS A 62 1.51 -19.45 -3.16
CA CYS A 62 1.75 -18.03 -3.37
C CYS A 62 3.22 -17.69 -3.10
N GLU A 63 3.77 -16.83 -3.92
CA GLU A 63 5.11 -16.27 -3.79
C GLU A 63 5.03 -14.74 -3.80
N VAL A 64 5.54 -14.13 -2.75
CA VAL A 64 5.51 -12.69 -2.48
C VAL A 64 6.93 -12.17 -2.51
N GLY A 65 7.25 -11.30 -3.46
CA GLY A 65 8.46 -10.50 -3.46
C GLY A 65 8.23 -9.16 -2.76
N THR A 66 9.21 -8.76 -1.97
CA THR A 66 9.22 -7.52 -1.21
C THR A 66 10.32 -6.59 -1.74
N ASP A 67 10.18 -5.27 -1.57
CA ASP A 67 11.20 -4.27 -1.94
C ASP A 67 12.55 -4.47 -1.23
N ASP A 68 12.56 -5.07 -0.04
CA ASP A 68 13.76 -5.51 0.68
C ASP A 68 14.52 -6.68 0.00
N GLY A 69 14.10 -7.11 -1.19
CA GLY A 69 14.66 -8.25 -1.92
C GLY A 69 14.30 -9.63 -1.34
N ARG A 70 13.50 -9.67 -0.27
CA ARG A 70 13.03 -10.91 0.34
C ARG A 70 11.89 -11.51 -0.48
N THR A 71 11.94 -12.82 -0.68
CA THR A 71 10.86 -13.60 -1.28
C THR A 71 10.28 -14.55 -0.24
N ARG A 72 8.96 -14.57 -0.10
CA ARG A 72 8.24 -15.44 0.83
C ARG A 72 7.26 -16.31 0.06
N THR A 73 7.37 -17.62 0.26
CA THR A 73 6.51 -18.60 -0.38
C THR A 73 5.66 -19.29 0.69
N PHE A 74 4.36 -19.40 0.46
CA PHE A 74 3.44 -20.03 1.38
C PHE A 74 2.23 -20.64 0.66
N GLU A 75 1.62 -21.62 1.29
CA GLU A 75 0.45 -22.33 0.76
C GLU A 75 -0.81 -21.85 1.47
N MET A 76 -1.90 -21.69 0.72
CA MET A 76 -3.21 -21.37 1.28
C MET A 76 -4.33 -22.21 0.63
N PRO A 77 -5.40 -22.52 1.37
CA PRO A 77 -6.62 -23.06 0.77
C PRO A 77 -7.24 -22.10 -0.23
N VAL A 78 -7.92 -22.64 -1.25
CA VAL A 78 -8.61 -21.85 -2.29
C VAL A 78 -9.64 -20.86 -1.69
N GLU A 79 -10.33 -21.26 -0.62
CA GLU A 79 -11.27 -20.37 0.09
C GLU A 79 -10.59 -19.11 0.64
N GLN A 80 -9.41 -19.26 1.26
CA GLN A 80 -8.65 -18.11 1.76
C GLN A 80 -8.14 -17.23 0.62
N PHE A 81 -7.79 -17.84 -0.52
CA PHE A 81 -7.42 -17.08 -1.71
C PHE A 81 -8.57 -16.24 -2.26
N HIS A 82 -9.81 -16.77 -2.25
CA HIS A 82 -10.99 -15.98 -2.61
C HIS A 82 -11.25 -14.82 -1.65
N ASN A 83 -11.09 -15.04 -0.34
CA ASN A 83 -11.20 -13.98 0.66
C ASN A 83 -10.15 -12.88 0.45
N LEU A 84 -8.91 -13.26 0.10
CA LEU A 84 -7.85 -12.32 -0.24
C LEU A 84 -8.24 -11.48 -1.46
N ARG A 85 -8.69 -12.12 -2.55
CA ARG A 85 -9.13 -11.41 -3.77
C ARG A 85 -10.25 -10.42 -3.49
N TYR A 86 -11.25 -10.82 -2.72
CA TYR A 86 -12.34 -9.92 -2.34
C TYR A 86 -11.85 -8.74 -1.50
N SER A 87 -10.97 -9.00 -0.52
CA SER A 87 -10.42 -7.96 0.34
C SER A 87 -9.60 -6.93 -0.46
N VAL A 88 -8.77 -7.39 -1.40
CA VAL A 88 -8.01 -6.50 -2.29
C VAL A 88 -8.95 -5.66 -3.15
N ALA A 89 -9.96 -6.27 -3.79
CA ALA A 89 -10.93 -5.54 -4.60
C ALA A 89 -11.69 -4.49 -3.78
N LYS A 90 -12.08 -4.82 -2.54
CA LYS A 90 -12.74 -3.89 -1.62
C LYS A 90 -11.84 -2.71 -1.26
N VAL A 91 -10.56 -2.96 -0.95
CA VAL A 91 -9.60 -1.89 -0.64
C VAL A 91 -9.41 -0.98 -1.86
N LEU A 92 -9.23 -1.55 -3.05
CA LEU A 92 -9.10 -0.76 -4.28
C LEU A 92 -10.34 0.08 -4.56
N ARG A 93 -11.53 -0.48 -4.33
CA ARG A 93 -12.79 0.26 -4.46
C ARG A 93 -12.88 1.42 -3.48
N ASN A 94 -12.50 1.19 -2.22
CA ASN A 94 -12.47 2.25 -1.22
C ASN A 94 -11.45 3.35 -1.59
N MET A 95 -10.29 2.98 -2.14
CA MET A 95 -9.29 3.93 -2.63
C MET A 95 -9.87 4.79 -3.76
N GLU A 96 -10.55 4.18 -4.73
CA GLU A 96 -11.22 4.89 -5.81
C GLU A 96 -12.28 5.89 -5.27
N GLU A 97 -13.06 5.48 -4.28
CA GLU A 97 -14.06 6.35 -3.65
C GLU A 97 -13.43 7.54 -2.91
N ILE A 98 -12.30 7.32 -2.24
CA ILE A 98 -11.51 8.38 -1.59
C ILE A 98 -10.94 9.35 -2.63
N GLU A 99 -10.37 8.84 -3.72
CA GLU A 99 -9.81 9.67 -4.80
C GLU A 99 -10.87 10.54 -5.49
N ARG A 100 -12.09 10.02 -5.63
CA ARG A 100 -13.22 10.77 -6.19
C ARG A 100 -13.73 11.87 -5.26
N HIS A 101 -13.40 11.84 -3.98
CA HIS A 101 -13.86 12.82 -3.02
C HIS A 101 -13.32 14.22 -3.37
N PRO A 102 -14.17 15.27 -3.44
CA PRO A 102 -13.75 16.61 -3.91
C PRO A 102 -12.57 17.20 -3.15
N ILE A 103 -12.50 16.96 -1.84
CA ILE A 103 -11.39 17.43 -0.99
C ILE A 103 -10.06 16.78 -1.40
N MET A 104 -10.06 15.49 -1.74
CA MET A 104 -8.85 14.81 -2.19
C MET A 104 -8.38 15.35 -3.54
N ARG A 105 -9.30 15.58 -4.48
CA ARG A 105 -8.97 16.19 -5.78
C ARG A 105 -8.33 17.57 -5.64
N LEU A 106 -8.86 18.40 -4.75
CA LEU A 106 -8.31 19.73 -4.48
C LEU A 106 -6.91 19.64 -3.83
N ALA A 107 -6.72 18.70 -2.89
CA ALA A 107 -5.43 18.47 -2.26
C ALA A 107 -4.38 17.98 -3.29
N PHE A 108 -4.75 17.04 -4.16
CA PHE A 108 -3.88 16.55 -5.24
C PHE A 108 -3.52 17.64 -6.24
N GLN A 109 -4.49 18.49 -6.61
CA GLN A 109 -4.24 19.59 -7.54
C GLN A 109 -3.30 20.64 -6.95
N ALA A 110 -3.50 21.01 -5.68
CA ALA A 110 -2.59 21.92 -4.98
C ALA A 110 -1.19 21.32 -4.81
N ASP A 111 -1.08 20.01 -4.51
CA ASP A 111 0.20 19.32 -4.43
C ASP A 111 0.89 19.30 -5.82
N MET A 112 0.17 19.03 -6.91
CA MET A 112 0.69 19.03 -8.29
C MET A 112 1.23 20.40 -8.72
N GLU A 113 0.48 21.48 -8.46
CA GLU A 113 0.91 22.86 -8.75
C GLU A 113 2.14 23.28 -7.93
N ALA A 114 2.28 22.75 -6.70
CA ALA A 114 3.46 22.99 -5.86
C ALA A 114 4.70 22.23 -6.37
N PHE A 115 4.52 21.01 -6.88
CA PHE A 115 5.59 20.25 -7.54
C PHE A 115 6.09 20.97 -8.81
N GLU A 116 5.18 21.42 -9.68
CA GLU A 116 5.55 22.13 -10.92
C GLU A 116 6.28 23.46 -10.66
N LYS A 117 5.94 24.17 -9.59
CA LYS A 117 6.65 25.40 -9.19
C LYS A 117 8.02 25.14 -8.57
N GLY A 118 8.24 23.97 -7.97
CA GLY A 118 9.52 23.62 -7.33
C GLY A 118 10.64 23.26 -8.31
N ASP A 119 10.30 22.85 -9.53
CA ASP A 119 11.24 22.48 -10.60
C ASP A 119 11.78 23.71 -11.38
N GLY A 120 11.31 24.92 -11.05
CA GLY A 120 11.67 26.19 -11.71
C GLY A 120 12.72 27.03 -10.97
N THR A 121 13.35 26.48 -9.92
CA THR A 121 14.44 27.13 -9.17
C THR A 121 15.66 26.21 -9.11
N GLU A 122 16.36 26.09 -10.24
CA GLU A 122 17.80 25.86 -10.29
C GLU A 122 18.52 27.18 -10.61
#